data_AF-A0A7G9Q9Z4-F1
#
_entry.id   AF-A0A7G9Q9Z4-F1
#
_cell.length_a   1.000
_cell.length_b   1.000
_cell.length_c   1.000
_cell.angle_alpha   90.00
_cell.angle_beta   90.00
_cell.angle_gamma   90.00
#
_symmetry.space_group_name_H-M   'P 1'
#
loop_
_entity.id
_entity.type
_entity.pdbx_description
1 polymer ?
#
loop_
_entity_poly.entity_id
_entity_poly.type
_entity_poly.pdbx_seq_one_letter_code
_entity_poly.pdbx_strand_id
1 'polypeptide(L)'
;MHLSRNLFSGTRKYLLGLLLLSFISVVCLAFSINGGDDFTTARREVLLRRIGHELLLQSGDSTSRVLPVKKIAENEYQIRFENELTFQSASLVNTIRRLLAKDPLADDYIVNVINSANSSVAYGYAISKNKKDDIVACIGRKQPKARYMVNIKFKPTGINTAKSGYLLGSLPFLAFVGFIFLKSVKPRKTLTKDQDKNMLYLGSALFDAKNRKLIINEKTTDLTGTESRLLLIFALSPNETIERSRLQKEIWEDEGVIVGRSLDMFISKLRKKLEFDPNIKIVVIRGKGYKLEISA
;
A
#
# COMPACT_ATOMS: atom_id res chain seq x y z
N MET A 1 3.29 32.58 44.89
CA MET A 1 4.29 31.67 45.51
C MET A 1 3.78 30.24 45.37
N HIS A 2 4.57 29.38 44.73
CA HIS A 2 4.51 27.90 44.66
C HIS A 2 3.27 27.11 44.09
N LEU A 3 3.49 26.59 42.88
CA LEU A 3 3.53 25.15 42.50
C LEU A 3 2.26 24.27 42.45
N SER A 4 1.88 23.83 41.24
CA SER A 4 1.83 22.42 40.78
C SER A 4 1.51 22.47 39.28
N ARG A 5 2.35 22.09 38.29
CA ARG A 5 3.29 20.98 38.11
C ARG A 5 2.62 19.61 38.30
N ASN A 6 1.79 19.15 37.33
CA ASN A 6 1.66 17.72 36.98
C ASN A 6 0.68 17.30 35.84
N LEU A 7 0.19 18.17 34.95
CA LEU A 7 -0.75 17.71 33.88
C LEU A 7 -0.10 17.20 32.57
N PHE A 8 1.23 17.31 32.43
CA PHE A 8 1.96 16.92 31.21
C PHE A 8 2.59 15.51 31.25
N SER A 9 2.44 14.74 32.34
CA SER A 9 3.21 13.49 32.50
C SER A 9 2.58 12.26 31.84
N GLY A 10 1.26 12.25 31.60
CA GLY A 10 0.56 11.09 31.03
C GLY A 10 0.73 10.98 29.51
N THR A 11 0.46 12.05 28.77
CA THR A 11 0.53 12.07 27.31
C THR A 11 1.95 11.90 26.76
N ARG A 12 2.95 12.40 27.49
CA ARG A 12 4.37 12.26 27.14
C ARG A 12 4.84 10.81 27.25
N LYS A 13 4.33 10.05 28.24
CA LYS A 13 4.65 8.62 28.43
C LYS A 13 4.12 7.75 27.29
N TYR A 14 2.89 7.99 26.81
CA TYR A 14 2.34 7.27 25.67
C TYR A 14 3.03 7.61 24.35
N LEU A 15 3.40 8.89 24.15
CA LEU A 15 4.12 9.32 22.96
C LEU A 15 5.54 8.72 22.90
N LEU A 16 6.23 8.70 24.05
CA LEU A 16 7.52 8.03 24.21
C LEU A 16 7.42 6.52 23.99
N GLY A 17 6.37 5.87 24.51
CA GLY A 17 6.12 4.45 24.27
C GLY A 17 5.89 4.11 22.79
N LEU A 18 5.12 4.94 22.08
CA LEU A 18 4.85 4.74 20.65
C LEU A 18 6.10 4.96 19.78
N LEU A 19 6.93 5.95 20.13
CA LEU A 19 8.23 6.19 19.49
C LEU A 19 9.20 5.03 19.75
N LEU A 20 9.24 4.49 20.97
CA LEU A 20 10.02 3.30 21.32
C LEU A 20 9.57 2.06 20.53
N LEU A 21 8.26 1.85 20.41
CA LEU A 21 7.70 0.71 19.67
C LEU A 21 7.98 0.81 18.17
N SER A 22 7.89 2.03 17.61
CA SER A 22 8.28 2.32 16.23
C SER A 22 9.77 2.07 16.01
N PHE A 23 10.62 2.49 16.95
CA PHE A 23 12.06 2.27 16.87
C PHE A 23 12.40 0.78 16.94
N ILE A 24 11.79 0.04 17.86
CA ILE A 24 11.93 -1.42 17.98
C ILE A 24 11.46 -2.12 16.69
N SER A 25 10.35 -1.68 16.09
CA SER A 25 9.86 -2.22 14.82
C SER A 25 10.85 -1.99 13.68
N VAL A 26 11.43 -0.80 13.55
CA VAL A 26 12.43 -0.48 12.52
C VAL A 26 13.70 -1.29 12.73
N VAL A 27 14.13 -1.45 13.98
CA VAL A 27 15.29 -2.26 14.35
C VAL A 27 15.04 -3.74 14.06
N CYS A 28 13.88 -4.30 14.42
CA CYS A 28 13.51 -5.68 14.10
C CYS A 28 13.42 -5.94 12.59
N LEU A 29 12.94 -4.96 11.81
CA LEU A 29 12.93 -5.03 10.34
C LEU A 29 14.34 -5.01 9.75
N ALA A 30 15.23 -4.16 10.27
CA ALA A 30 16.63 -4.14 9.86
C ALA A 30 17.35 -5.47 10.17
N PHE A 31 17.04 -6.10 11.32
CA PHE A 31 17.60 -7.40 11.69
C PHE A 31 16.98 -8.59 10.93
N SER A 32 15.69 -8.51 10.53
CA SER A 32 15.03 -9.61 9.80
C SER A 32 15.49 -9.74 8.34
N ILE A 33 15.97 -8.65 7.74
CA ILE A 33 16.40 -8.63 6.33
C ILE A 33 17.77 -9.29 6.15
N ASN A 34 18.65 -9.26 7.15
CA ASN A 34 20.05 -9.61 6.94
C ASN A 34 20.39 -11.10 7.15
N GLY A 35 19.56 -11.85 7.88
CA GLY A 35 19.87 -13.23 8.27
C GLY A 35 19.58 -14.30 7.21
N GLY A 36 18.61 -14.07 6.32
CA GLY A 36 18.21 -15.05 5.30
C GLY A 36 19.08 -15.05 4.05
N ASP A 37 19.59 -13.88 3.68
CA ASP A 37 20.30 -13.67 2.41
C ASP A 37 21.71 -14.27 2.43
N ASP A 38 22.38 -14.31 3.59
CA ASP A 38 23.75 -14.85 3.69
C ASP A 38 23.79 -16.38 3.57
N PHE A 39 22.93 -17.10 4.30
CA PHE A 39 22.86 -18.56 4.21
C PHE A 39 22.43 -19.05 2.81
N THR A 40 21.45 -18.37 2.21
CA THR A 40 20.98 -18.71 0.85
C THR A 40 22.06 -18.43 -0.20
N THR A 41 22.81 -17.33 -0.05
CA THR A 41 23.98 -17.02 -0.89
C THR A 41 25.07 -18.07 -0.74
N ALA A 42 25.44 -18.44 0.48
CA ALA A 42 26.45 -19.47 0.74
C ALA A 42 26.04 -20.84 0.16
N ARG A 43 24.77 -21.23 0.35
CA ARG A 43 24.22 -22.46 -0.24
C ARG A 43 24.28 -22.45 -1.76
N ARG A 44 23.99 -21.31 -2.39
CA ARG A 44 24.10 -21.14 -3.85
C ARG A 44 25.54 -21.30 -4.32
N GLU A 45 26.52 -20.70 -3.65
CA GLU A 45 27.93 -20.87 -4.00
C GLU A 45 28.38 -22.32 -3.97
N VAL A 46 27.97 -23.09 -2.96
CA VAL A 46 28.26 -24.53 -2.87
C VAL A 46 27.65 -25.30 -4.05
N LEU A 47 26.43 -24.95 -4.44
CA LEU A 47 25.75 -25.57 -5.59
C LEU A 47 26.45 -25.23 -6.91
N LEU A 48 26.89 -24.00 -7.09
CA LEU A 48 27.68 -23.56 -8.25
C LEU A 48 29.04 -24.28 -8.31
N ARG A 49 29.72 -24.49 -7.16
CA ARG A 49 30.93 -25.32 -7.10
C ARG A 49 30.65 -26.77 -7.52
N ARG A 50 29.50 -27.33 -7.11
CA ARG A 50 29.07 -28.68 -7.53
C ARG A 50 28.83 -28.78 -9.03
N ILE A 51 28.28 -27.74 -9.67
CA ILE A 51 28.16 -27.67 -11.13
C ILE A 51 29.55 -27.77 -11.78
N GLY A 52 30.50 -26.95 -11.32
CA GLY A 52 31.87 -27.00 -11.83
C GLY A 52 32.51 -28.38 -11.67
N HIS A 53 32.31 -29.01 -10.51
CA HIS A 53 32.85 -30.34 -10.24
C HIS A 53 32.30 -31.40 -11.21
N GLU A 54 31.00 -31.41 -11.45
CA GLU A 54 30.36 -32.35 -12.38
C GLU A 54 30.80 -32.11 -13.83
N LEU A 55 31.07 -30.86 -14.21
CA LEU A 55 31.63 -30.54 -15.53
C LEU A 55 33.05 -31.07 -15.71
N LEU A 56 33.90 -30.97 -14.68
CA LEU A 56 35.24 -31.55 -14.71
C LEU A 56 35.16 -33.07 -14.85
N LEU A 57 34.33 -33.74 -14.05
CA LEU A 57 34.14 -35.19 -14.14
C LEU A 57 33.66 -35.63 -15.52
N GLN A 58 32.69 -34.91 -16.11
CA GLN A 58 32.19 -35.19 -17.46
C GLN A 58 33.24 -34.96 -18.56
N SER A 59 34.23 -34.09 -18.30
CA SER A 59 35.37 -33.89 -19.19
C SER A 59 36.46 -34.97 -19.04
N GLY A 60 36.31 -35.89 -18.08
CA GLY A 60 37.31 -36.90 -17.72
C GLY A 60 38.37 -36.42 -16.73
N ASP A 61 38.12 -35.30 -16.05
CA ASP A 61 39.05 -34.71 -15.09
C ASP A 61 38.52 -34.83 -13.66
N SER A 62 39.15 -35.70 -12.87
CA SER A 62 38.82 -35.91 -11.46
C SER A 62 39.77 -35.21 -10.49
N THR A 63 40.76 -34.46 -11.00
CA THR A 63 41.88 -33.94 -10.21
C THR A 63 41.91 -32.43 -10.13
N SER A 64 41.54 -31.75 -11.22
CA SER A 64 41.54 -30.29 -11.27
C SER A 64 40.57 -29.69 -10.27
N ARG A 65 40.92 -28.53 -9.74
CA ARG A 65 40.07 -27.81 -8.81
C ARG A 65 39.09 -26.90 -9.54
N VAL A 66 37.88 -26.82 -8.98
CA VAL A 66 36.99 -25.68 -9.20
C VAL A 66 37.49 -24.55 -8.31
N LEU A 67 37.92 -23.45 -8.92
CA LEU A 67 38.40 -22.28 -8.17
C LEU A 67 37.25 -21.62 -7.40
N PRO A 68 37.54 -20.77 -6.40
CA PRO A 68 36.50 -20.05 -5.66
C PRO A 68 35.54 -19.31 -6.62
N VAL A 69 34.25 -19.63 -6.50
CA VAL A 69 33.18 -18.96 -7.26
C VAL A 69 33.22 -17.48 -6.93
N LYS A 70 33.24 -16.64 -7.96
CA LYS A 70 33.23 -15.19 -7.81
C LYS A 70 31.86 -14.63 -8.13
N LYS A 71 31.31 -13.82 -7.23
CA LYS A 71 30.15 -12.98 -7.53
C LYS A 71 30.64 -11.76 -8.32
N ILE A 72 30.24 -11.65 -9.58
CA ILE A 72 30.68 -10.56 -10.49
C ILE A 72 29.63 -9.45 -10.63
N ALA A 73 28.37 -9.75 -10.29
CA ALA A 73 27.29 -8.76 -10.13
C ALA A 73 26.26 -9.25 -9.10
N GLU A 74 25.24 -8.45 -8.80
CA GLU A 74 24.23 -8.71 -7.75
C GLU A 74 23.60 -10.11 -7.83
N ASN A 75 23.37 -10.62 -9.04
CA ASN A 75 22.81 -11.95 -9.31
C ASN A 75 23.61 -12.73 -10.36
N GLU A 76 24.89 -12.41 -10.53
CA GLU A 76 25.75 -13.04 -11.52
C GLU A 76 26.99 -13.63 -10.88
N TYR A 77 27.21 -14.91 -11.14
CA TYR A 77 28.28 -15.70 -10.54
C TYR A 77 29.14 -16.31 -11.64
N GLN A 78 30.44 -16.40 -11.38
CA GLN A 78 31.42 -16.95 -12.27
C GLN A 78 32.09 -18.15 -11.64
N ILE A 79 32.01 -19.28 -12.34
CA ILE A 79 32.73 -20.52 -12.04
C ILE A 79 33.99 -20.54 -12.90
N ARG A 80 35.13 -20.81 -12.25
CA ARG A 80 36.44 -20.88 -12.90
C ARG A 80 37.10 -22.22 -12.56
N PHE A 81 37.95 -22.68 -13.47
CA PHE A 81 38.65 -23.95 -13.35
C PHE A 81 40.15 -23.72 -13.31
N GLU A 82 40.86 -24.61 -12.65
CA GLU A 82 42.33 -24.59 -12.60
C GLU A 82 42.95 -24.85 -13.97
N ASN A 83 42.41 -25.82 -14.70
CA ASN A 83 42.93 -26.28 -15.99
C ASN A 83 41.93 -26.10 -17.13
N GLU A 84 42.42 -26.30 -18.36
CA GLU A 84 41.59 -26.33 -19.57
C GLU A 84 40.68 -27.55 -19.58
N LEU A 85 39.44 -27.35 -20.02
CA LEU A 85 38.47 -28.41 -20.14
C LEU A 85 37.79 -28.43 -21.51
N THR A 86 37.22 -29.57 -21.86
CA THR A 86 36.28 -29.75 -22.98
C THR A 86 34.93 -30.14 -22.38
N PHE A 87 33.84 -29.77 -23.03
CA PHE A 87 32.50 -30.14 -22.55
C PHE A 87 31.56 -30.37 -23.73
N GLN A 88 30.53 -31.18 -23.49
CA GLN A 88 29.39 -31.31 -24.40
C GLN A 88 28.30 -30.36 -23.96
N SER A 89 27.72 -29.61 -24.90
CA SER A 89 26.67 -28.64 -24.59
C SER A 89 25.43 -29.28 -23.95
N ALA A 90 25.05 -30.48 -24.39
CA ALA A 90 23.93 -31.23 -23.80
C ALA A 90 24.19 -31.57 -22.32
N SER A 91 25.39 -32.08 -22.00
CA SER A 91 25.76 -32.44 -20.63
C SER A 91 25.82 -31.23 -19.71
N LEU A 92 26.33 -30.10 -20.20
CA LEU A 92 26.32 -28.83 -19.47
C LEU A 92 24.90 -28.38 -19.12
N VAL A 93 24.00 -28.31 -20.10
CA VAL A 93 22.62 -27.88 -19.91
C VAL A 93 21.90 -28.79 -18.92
N ASN A 94 22.01 -30.11 -19.11
CA ASN A 94 21.35 -31.09 -18.24
C ASN A 94 21.88 -31.06 -16.81
N THR A 95 23.20 -30.88 -16.63
CA THR A 95 23.83 -30.79 -15.31
C THR A 95 23.36 -29.56 -14.55
N ILE A 96 23.39 -28.40 -15.20
CA ILE A 96 22.98 -27.15 -14.57
C ILE A 96 21.48 -27.18 -14.26
N ARG A 97 20.63 -27.59 -15.20
CA ARG A 97 19.18 -27.71 -14.99
C ARG A 97 18.85 -28.62 -13.81
N ARG A 98 19.47 -29.80 -13.74
CA ARG A 98 19.26 -30.78 -12.65
C ARG A 98 19.70 -30.24 -11.29
N LEU A 99 20.84 -29.55 -11.24
CA LEU A 99 21.39 -29.04 -9.98
C LEU A 99 20.64 -27.80 -9.51
N LEU A 100 20.34 -26.84 -10.40
CA LEU A 100 19.61 -25.62 -10.07
C LEU A 100 18.14 -25.86 -9.74
N ALA A 101 17.53 -26.95 -10.21
CA ALA A 101 16.19 -27.34 -9.75
C ALA A 101 16.09 -27.56 -8.22
N LYS A 102 17.23 -27.67 -7.51
CA LYS A 102 17.29 -27.76 -6.05
C LYS A 102 17.40 -26.41 -5.33
N ASP A 103 17.55 -25.31 -6.08
CA ASP A 103 17.55 -23.94 -5.58
C ASP A 103 16.18 -23.28 -5.88
N PRO A 104 15.34 -23.01 -4.86
CA PRO A 104 14.01 -22.41 -5.03
C PRO A 104 14.02 -21.03 -5.72
N LEU A 105 15.17 -20.37 -5.77
CA LEU A 105 15.35 -19.03 -6.32
C LEU A 105 16.00 -19.05 -7.72
N ALA A 106 16.16 -20.24 -8.32
CA ALA A 106 16.80 -20.43 -9.62
C ALA A 106 15.81 -20.80 -10.74
N ASP A 107 14.62 -20.18 -10.72
CA ASP A 107 13.55 -20.41 -11.71
C ASP A 107 13.91 -19.87 -13.10
N ASP A 108 14.56 -18.71 -13.17
CA ASP A 108 14.94 -18.04 -14.41
C ASP A 108 16.44 -17.71 -14.37
N TYR A 109 17.21 -18.22 -15.33
CA TYR A 109 18.66 -17.97 -15.40
C TYR A 109 19.23 -18.04 -16.81
N ILE A 110 20.33 -17.33 -17.01
CA ILE A 110 21.13 -17.33 -18.25
C ILE A 110 22.50 -17.88 -17.93
N VAL A 111 23.01 -18.76 -18.79
CA VAL A 111 24.36 -19.31 -18.68
C VAL A 111 25.17 -18.90 -19.89
N ASN A 112 26.35 -18.34 -19.65
CA ASN A 112 27.33 -18.01 -20.67
C ASN A 112 28.65 -18.70 -20.35
N VAL A 113 29.15 -19.51 -21.27
CA VAL A 113 30.49 -20.09 -21.24
C VAL A 113 31.42 -19.22 -22.05
N ILE A 114 32.38 -18.60 -21.39
CA ILE A 114 33.30 -17.61 -21.96
C ILE A 114 34.66 -18.26 -22.14
N ASN A 115 35.28 -18.08 -23.31
CA ASN A 115 36.66 -18.45 -23.52
C ASN A 115 37.57 -17.35 -22.96
N SER A 116 38.47 -17.72 -22.04
CA SER A 116 39.34 -16.78 -21.34
C SER A 116 40.38 -16.12 -22.24
N ALA A 117 40.73 -16.74 -23.37
CA ALA A 117 41.77 -16.24 -24.28
C ALA A 117 41.31 -15.02 -25.10
N ASN A 118 40.04 -14.98 -25.49
CA ASN A 118 39.50 -13.94 -26.37
C ASN A 118 38.25 -13.26 -25.80
N SER A 119 37.86 -13.58 -24.56
CA SER A 119 36.67 -13.06 -23.88
C SER A 119 35.36 -13.24 -24.66
N SER A 120 35.33 -14.16 -25.63
CA SER A 120 34.15 -14.44 -26.45
C SER A 120 33.26 -15.49 -25.80
N VAL A 121 31.96 -15.40 -26.03
CA VAL A 121 30.99 -16.41 -25.60
C VAL A 121 31.11 -17.62 -26.51
N ALA A 122 31.65 -18.72 -25.98
CA ALA A 122 31.79 -19.99 -26.69
C ALA A 122 30.47 -20.77 -26.75
N TYR A 123 29.64 -20.63 -25.72
CA TYR A 123 28.32 -21.25 -25.65
C TYR A 123 27.41 -20.47 -24.69
N GLY A 124 26.12 -20.36 -25.00
CA GLY A 124 25.17 -19.71 -24.11
C GLY A 124 23.75 -20.23 -24.28
N TYR A 125 22.97 -20.17 -23.21
CA TYR A 125 21.55 -20.55 -23.22
C TYR A 125 20.79 -19.86 -22.07
N ALA A 126 19.47 -19.78 -22.21
CA ALA A 126 18.58 -19.24 -21.19
C ALA A 126 17.52 -20.29 -20.81
N ILE A 127 17.23 -20.38 -19.52
CA ILE A 127 16.18 -21.23 -18.95
C ILE A 127 15.21 -20.33 -18.21
N SER A 128 13.92 -20.60 -18.39
CA SER A 128 12.85 -19.89 -17.70
C SER A 128 11.92 -20.84 -16.98
N LYS A 129 11.21 -20.30 -15.98
CA LYS A 129 10.11 -20.99 -15.31
C LYS A 129 9.06 -21.48 -16.30
N ASN A 130 8.79 -20.67 -17.33
CA ASN A 130 7.95 -21.06 -18.44
C ASN A 130 8.82 -21.72 -19.52
N LYS A 131 8.72 -23.05 -19.64
CA LYS A 131 9.51 -23.84 -20.60
C LYS A 131 9.40 -23.38 -22.06
N LYS A 132 8.34 -22.66 -22.43
CA LYS A 132 8.20 -22.09 -23.79
C LYS A 132 9.18 -20.96 -24.07
N ASP A 133 9.70 -20.33 -23.02
CA ASP A 133 10.64 -19.21 -23.08
C ASP A 133 12.11 -19.68 -22.94
N ASP A 134 12.35 -21.00 -22.86
CA ASP A 134 13.69 -21.59 -22.87
C ASP A 134 14.35 -21.35 -24.23
N ILE A 135 15.58 -20.80 -24.21
CA ILE A 135 16.39 -20.59 -25.41
C ILE A 135 17.64 -21.46 -25.25
N VAL A 136 17.61 -22.66 -25.84
CA VAL A 136 18.76 -23.59 -25.83
C VAL A 136 19.14 -23.97 -27.25
N ALA A 137 20.21 -23.37 -27.75
CA ALA A 137 20.76 -23.65 -29.07
C ALA A 137 21.95 -24.62 -29.01
N CYS A 138 22.35 -25.16 -30.17
CA CYS A 138 23.59 -25.92 -30.36
C CYS A 138 23.79 -27.11 -29.40
N ILE A 139 22.70 -27.78 -29.01
CA ILE A 139 22.73 -28.97 -28.16
C ILE A 139 23.47 -30.12 -28.87
N GLY A 140 24.25 -30.89 -28.12
CA GLY A 140 24.96 -32.08 -28.60
C GLY A 140 26.33 -31.81 -29.22
N ARG A 141 26.77 -30.55 -29.30
CA ARG A 141 28.10 -30.18 -29.80
C ARG A 141 29.14 -30.31 -28.70
N LYS A 142 30.29 -30.89 -29.04
CA LYS A 142 31.49 -30.92 -28.18
C LYS A 142 32.31 -29.66 -28.43
N GLN A 143 32.61 -28.92 -27.37
CA GLN A 143 33.48 -27.75 -27.44
C GLN A 143 34.96 -28.17 -27.38
N PRO A 144 35.87 -27.48 -28.09
CA PRO A 144 37.29 -27.79 -28.06
C PRO A 144 37.87 -27.63 -26.64
N LYS A 145 39.06 -28.17 -26.39
CA LYS A 145 39.73 -27.98 -25.10
C LYS A 145 40.26 -26.54 -25.01
N ALA A 146 39.82 -25.80 -23.99
CA ALA A 146 40.27 -24.43 -23.75
C ALA A 146 40.04 -24.00 -22.29
N ARG A 147 40.57 -22.83 -21.93
CA ARG A 147 40.31 -22.19 -20.63
C ARG A 147 38.93 -21.53 -20.64
N TYR A 148 37.91 -22.27 -20.20
CA TYR A 148 36.56 -21.74 -20.08
C TYR A 148 36.25 -21.18 -18.70
N MET A 149 35.36 -20.19 -18.66
CA MET A 149 34.68 -19.71 -17.46
C MET A 149 33.18 -19.83 -17.68
N VAL A 150 32.43 -20.20 -16.64
CA VAL A 150 30.97 -20.32 -16.73
C VAL A 150 30.34 -19.21 -15.89
N ASN A 151 29.72 -18.25 -16.55
CA ASN A 151 28.91 -17.23 -15.92
C ASN A 151 27.47 -17.70 -15.85
N ILE A 152 26.85 -17.61 -14.67
CA ILE A 152 25.44 -17.89 -14.45
C ILE A 152 24.79 -16.65 -13.85
N LYS A 153 23.84 -16.09 -14.58
CA LYS A 153 23.08 -14.92 -14.18
C LYS A 153 21.65 -15.33 -13.84
N PHE A 154 21.26 -15.10 -12.60
CA PHE A 154 19.91 -15.35 -12.11
C PHE A 154 19.05 -14.10 -12.30
N LYS A 155 17.79 -14.31 -12.65
CA LYS A 155 16.80 -13.23 -12.57
C LYS A 155 16.55 -12.92 -11.10
N PRO A 156 16.54 -11.64 -10.69
CA PRO A 156 16.24 -11.28 -9.31
C PRO A 156 14.82 -11.74 -8.95
N THR A 157 14.71 -12.76 -8.10
CA THR A 157 13.46 -13.19 -7.47
C THR A 157 13.28 -12.37 -6.19
N GLY A 158 13.04 -11.08 -6.37
CA GLY A 158 12.82 -10.14 -5.29
C GLY A 158 11.88 -9.04 -5.75
N ILE A 159 10.79 -8.86 -5.00
CA ILE A 159 10.06 -7.59 -4.99
C ILE A 159 11.14 -6.53 -4.78
N ASN A 160 11.35 -5.64 -5.75
CA ASN A 160 12.33 -4.55 -5.65
C ASN A 160 12.33 -3.98 -4.23
N THR A 161 13.32 -4.33 -3.41
CA THR A 161 13.40 -3.90 -2.01
C THR A 161 13.62 -2.39 -1.92
N ALA A 162 14.08 -1.77 -3.02
CA ALA A 162 14.08 -0.34 -3.25
C ALA A 162 12.66 0.27 -3.38
N LYS A 163 11.65 -0.48 -3.84
CA LYS A 163 10.24 -0.08 -3.83
C LYS A 163 9.51 -0.45 -2.53
N SER A 164 9.94 -1.49 -1.80
CA SER A 164 9.27 -1.92 -0.57
C SER A 164 9.75 -1.18 0.70
N GLY A 165 10.94 -0.58 0.71
CA GLY A 165 11.40 0.30 1.80
C GLY A 165 10.49 1.52 1.97
N TYR A 166 10.01 2.09 0.86
CA TYR A 166 9.03 3.18 0.89
C TYR A 166 7.64 2.70 1.35
N LEU A 167 7.26 1.44 1.14
CA LEU A 167 5.96 0.92 1.56
C LEU A 167 5.94 0.54 3.05
N LEU A 168 7.04 0.04 3.60
CA LEU A 168 7.13 -0.27 5.03
C LEU A 168 7.50 0.94 5.90
N GLY A 169 8.18 1.96 5.36
CA GLY A 169 8.38 3.24 6.04
C GLY A 169 7.16 4.16 5.98
N SER A 170 6.33 4.05 4.93
CA SER A 170 5.09 4.82 4.83
C SER A 170 3.95 4.26 5.67
N LEU A 171 3.92 2.95 5.99
CA LEU A 171 2.90 2.37 6.86
C LEU A 171 2.88 2.94 8.29
N PRO A 172 4.01 3.06 9.02
CA PRO A 172 4.05 3.72 10.32
C PRO A 172 3.86 5.25 10.21
N PHE A 173 4.25 5.87 9.09
CA PHE A 173 3.96 7.29 8.84
C PHE A 173 2.46 7.54 8.58
N LEU A 174 1.80 6.69 7.79
CA LEU A 174 0.34 6.69 7.60
C LEU A 174 -0.39 6.29 8.88
N ALA A 175 0.15 5.39 9.71
CA ALA A 175 -0.42 5.07 11.01
C ALA A 175 -0.23 6.24 12.00
N PHE A 176 0.85 7.02 11.90
CA PHE A 176 1.06 8.22 12.71
C PHE A 176 0.16 9.38 12.26
N VAL A 177 0.05 9.62 10.94
CA VAL A 177 -0.91 10.58 10.35
C VAL A 177 -2.34 10.13 10.66
N GLY A 178 -2.64 8.85 10.48
CA GLY A 178 -3.91 8.22 10.84
C GLY A 178 -4.20 8.33 12.34
N PHE A 179 -3.23 8.13 13.23
CA PHE A 179 -3.41 8.31 14.68
C PHE A 179 -3.63 9.78 15.06
N ILE A 180 -3.01 10.74 14.36
CA ILE A 180 -3.30 12.18 14.51
C ILE A 180 -4.74 12.49 14.02
N PHE A 181 -5.17 11.93 12.90
CA PHE A 181 -6.53 12.12 12.37
C PHE A 181 -7.61 11.38 13.19
N LEU A 182 -7.34 10.17 13.69
CA LEU A 182 -8.21 9.40 14.58
C LEU A 182 -8.25 9.98 16.00
N LYS A 183 -7.24 10.76 16.44
CA LYS A 183 -7.32 11.53 17.69
C LYS A 183 -8.34 12.66 17.64
N SER A 184 -8.75 13.09 16.44
CA SER A 184 -9.86 14.02 16.26
C SER A 184 -11.22 13.37 16.60
N VAL A 185 -11.26 12.04 16.71
CA VAL A 185 -12.44 11.28 17.11
C VAL A 185 -12.14 10.55 18.42
N LYS A 186 -12.16 11.28 19.54
CA LYS A 186 -12.19 10.66 20.87
C LYS A 186 -13.55 9.95 21.07
N PRO A 187 -13.59 8.64 21.37
CA PRO A 187 -14.73 8.08 22.08
C PRO A 187 -14.55 8.47 23.56
N ARG A 188 -15.20 9.56 23.97
CA ARG A 188 -15.39 9.80 25.41
C ARG A 188 -16.46 8.83 25.87
N LYS A 189 -16.06 7.85 26.69
CA LYS A 189 -16.99 7.11 27.55
C LYS A 189 -17.86 8.14 28.27
N THR A 190 -19.14 8.03 27.97
CA THR A 190 -20.25 8.66 28.66
C THR A 190 -20.12 8.42 30.14
N LEU A 191 -20.20 9.50 30.91
CA LEU A 191 -21.13 9.61 32.02
C LEU A 191 -21.40 11.10 32.23
N THR A 192 -22.62 11.48 31.82
CA THR A 192 -23.45 12.61 32.28
C THR A 192 -22.95 14.06 32.12
N LYS A 193 -23.83 14.82 31.45
CA LYS A 193 -23.99 16.29 31.46
C LYS A 193 -23.13 17.10 30.47
N ASP A 194 -23.52 17.05 29.19
CA ASP A 194 -23.49 18.22 28.28
C ASP A 194 -24.24 17.86 26.97
N GLN A 195 -25.54 18.15 26.89
CA GLN A 195 -26.32 18.13 25.65
C GLN A 195 -26.35 19.57 25.12
N ASP A 196 -25.43 19.98 24.25
CA ASP A 196 -25.62 21.25 23.50
C ASP A 196 -24.59 21.51 22.37
N LYS A 197 -24.36 20.53 21.48
CA LYS A 197 -23.58 20.82 20.24
C LYS A 197 -24.23 20.46 18.91
N ASN A 198 -25.33 19.72 18.92
CA ASN A 198 -26.05 19.34 17.69
C ASN A 198 -27.53 19.76 17.69
N MET A 199 -27.92 20.61 18.64
CA MET A 199 -29.22 21.27 18.64
C MET A 199 -29.03 22.70 18.12
N LEU A 200 -29.75 23.04 17.07
CA LEU A 200 -29.69 24.36 16.44
C LEU A 200 -30.99 25.11 16.73
N TYR A 201 -30.87 26.31 17.27
CA TYR A 201 -32.01 27.20 17.47
C TYR A 201 -32.29 27.96 16.16
N LEU A 202 -33.52 27.88 15.70
CA LEU A 202 -34.05 28.62 14.55
C LEU A 202 -35.23 29.43 15.06
N GLY A 203 -35.03 30.70 15.43
CA GLY A 203 -36.08 31.47 16.11
C GLY A 203 -36.53 30.77 17.40
N SER A 204 -37.81 30.39 17.50
CA SER A 204 -38.35 29.61 18.62
C SER A 204 -38.31 28.09 18.42
N ALA A 205 -37.88 27.63 17.25
CA ALA A 205 -37.76 26.21 16.92
C ALA A 205 -36.40 25.64 17.35
N LEU A 206 -36.42 24.43 17.90
CA LEU A 206 -35.22 23.65 18.21
C LEU A 206 -35.09 22.52 17.20
N PHE A 207 -34.02 22.54 16.41
CA PHE A 207 -33.73 21.53 15.41
C PHE A 207 -32.59 20.61 15.89
N ASP A 208 -32.92 19.33 16.10
CA ASP A 208 -31.95 18.27 16.38
C ASP A 208 -31.58 17.55 15.08
N ALA A 209 -30.44 17.95 14.51
CA ALA A 209 -29.94 17.39 13.26
C ALA A 209 -29.55 15.91 13.37
N LYS A 210 -29.18 15.45 14.57
CA LYS A 210 -28.73 14.06 14.80
C LYS A 210 -29.93 13.12 14.84
N ASN A 211 -30.96 13.50 15.59
CA ASN A 211 -32.17 12.69 15.74
C ASN A 211 -33.22 12.99 14.66
N ARG A 212 -32.97 13.96 13.77
CA ARG A 212 -33.86 14.41 12.69
C ARG A 212 -35.21 14.87 13.23
N LYS A 213 -35.18 15.66 14.31
CA LYS A 213 -36.37 16.14 15.01
C LYS A 213 -36.43 17.66 15.01
N LEU A 214 -37.62 18.18 14.77
CA LEU A 214 -37.93 19.61 14.86
C LEU A 214 -38.93 19.80 16.00
N ILE A 215 -38.58 20.62 16.99
CA ILE A 215 -39.39 20.90 18.16
C ILE A 215 -39.83 22.36 18.10
N ILE A 216 -41.14 22.60 18.02
CA ILE A 216 -41.75 23.94 17.99
C ILE A 216 -42.92 23.93 18.96
N ASN A 217 -42.97 24.87 19.91
CA ASN A 217 -44.06 24.97 20.90
C ASN A 217 -44.37 23.62 21.59
N GLU A 218 -43.32 22.94 22.07
CA GLU A 218 -43.37 21.61 22.70
C GLU A 218 -43.83 20.44 21.79
N LYS A 219 -44.19 20.72 20.53
CA LYS A 219 -44.55 19.69 19.55
C LYS A 219 -43.32 19.22 18.79
N THR A 220 -43.03 17.93 18.92
CA THR A 220 -41.94 17.27 18.18
C THR A 220 -42.46 16.73 16.86
N THR A 221 -41.79 17.10 15.76
CA THR A 221 -42.08 16.62 14.40
C THR A 221 -40.86 15.93 13.83
N ASP A 222 -41.04 14.71 13.32
CA ASP A 222 -39.96 13.96 12.67
C ASP A 222 -39.69 14.47 11.25
N LEU A 223 -38.41 14.55 10.89
CA LEU A 223 -37.94 14.91 9.56
C LEU A 223 -37.41 13.67 8.84
N THR A 224 -37.70 13.57 7.55
CA THR A 224 -37.03 12.59 6.69
C THR A 224 -35.54 12.96 6.52
N GLY A 225 -34.71 12.01 6.08
CA GLY A 225 -33.27 12.26 5.88
C GLY A 225 -33.01 13.48 4.99
N THR A 226 -33.72 13.58 3.87
CA THR A 226 -33.61 14.71 2.93
C THR A 226 -34.09 16.04 3.53
N GLU A 227 -35.21 16.04 4.26
CA GLU A 227 -35.72 17.25 4.92
C GLU A 227 -34.77 17.74 6.01
N SER A 228 -34.19 16.83 6.79
CA SER A 228 -33.23 17.16 7.84
C SER A 228 -31.94 17.73 7.27
N ARG A 229 -31.44 17.19 6.16
CA ARG A 229 -30.26 17.74 5.45
C ARG A 229 -30.57 19.13 4.91
N LEU A 230 -31.70 19.30 4.21
CA LEU A 230 -32.10 20.58 3.66
C LEU A 230 -32.27 21.66 4.74
N LEU A 231 -32.92 21.32 5.85
CA LEU A 231 -33.05 22.22 6.99
C LEU A 231 -31.71 22.55 7.63
N LEU A 232 -30.77 21.59 7.71
CA LEU A 232 -29.42 21.83 8.23
C LEU A 232 -28.66 22.86 7.39
N ILE A 233 -28.74 22.78 6.06
CA ILE A 233 -28.09 23.75 5.16
C ILE A 233 -28.65 25.15 5.42
N PHE A 234 -29.98 25.27 5.52
CA PHE A 234 -30.63 26.54 5.86
C PHE A 234 -30.29 27.04 7.27
N ALA A 235 -30.17 26.12 8.24
CA ALA A 235 -29.88 26.43 9.64
C ALA A 235 -28.44 26.92 9.86
N LEU A 236 -27.49 26.44 9.05
CA LEU A 236 -26.09 26.89 9.08
C LEU A 236 -25.88 28.24 8.39
N SER A 237 -26.78 28.61 7.48
CA SER A 237 -26.77 29.87 6.73
C SER A 237 -28.11 30.62 6.87
N PRO A 238 -28.53 31.00 8.10
CA PRO A 238 -29.79 31.70 8.30
C PRO A 238 -29.71 33.10 7.66
N ASN A 239 -30.81 33.55 7.08
CA ASN A 239 -30.90 34.83 6.38
C ASN A 239 -29.97 35.00 5.16
N GLU A 240 -29.38 33.91 4.64
CA GLU A 240 -28.57 33.94 3.41
C GLU A 240 -29.33 33.31 2.23
N THR A 241 -29.09 33.82 1.02
CA THR A 241 -29.67 33.23 -0.20
C THR A 241 -28.81 32.07 -0.67
N ILE A 242 -29.38 30.88 -0.72
CA ILE A 242 -28.72 29.66 -1.20
C ILE A 242 -29.23 29.34 -2.60
N GLU A 243 -28.27 29.14 -3.52
CA GLU A 243 -28.57 28.85 -4.92
C GLU A 243 -29.29 27.51 -5.09
N ARG A 244 -30.21 27.46 -6.06
CA ARG A 244 -30.97 26.25 -6.37
C ARG A 244 -30.07 25.09 -6.79
N SER A 245 -29.05 25.37 -7.60
CA SER A 245 -28.04 24.41 -8.06
C SER A 245 -27.28 23.78 -6.90
N ARG A 246 -26.89 24.59 -5.90
CA ARG A 246 -26.19 24.12 -4.70
C ARG A 246 -27.07 23.20 -3.85
N LEU A 247 -28.31 23.61 -3.58
CA LEU A 247 -29.26 22.76 -2.85
C LEU A 247 -29.51 21.44 -3.57
N GLN A 248 -29.56 21.46 -4.90
CA GLN A 248 -29.68 20.25 -5.69
C GLN A 248 -28.45 19.35 -5.54
N LYS A 249 -27.27 19.91 -5.75
CA LYS A 249 -26.01 19.17 -5.63
C LYS A 249 -25.89 18.45 -4.27
N GLU A 250 -26.11 19.17 -3.17
CA GLU A 250 -25.97 18.63 -1.80
C GLU A 250 -27.04 17.59 -1.43
N ILE A 251 -28.21 17.62 -2.06
CA ILE A 251 -29.26 16.62 -1.82
C ILE A 251 -29.02 15.33 -2.63
N TRP A 252 -28.55 15.44 -3.87
CA TRP A 252 -28.53 14.30 -4.82
C TRP A 252 -27.16 13.64 -5.01
N GLU A 253 -26.03 14.29 -4.70
CA GLU A 253 -24.69 13.67 -4.88
C GLU A 253 -24.39 12.53 -3.90
N ASP A 254 -24.98 12.53 -2.71
CA ASP A 254 -24.67 11.56 -1.65
C ASP A 254 -25.52 10.28 -1.68
N GLU A 255 -26.69 10.28 -2.32
CA GLU A 255 -27.62 9.14 -2.25
C GLU A 255 -27.61 8.26 -3.50
N GLY A 256 -26.91 8.64 -4.59
CA GLY A 256 -26.79 7.79 -5.79
C GLY A 256 -28.12 7.42 -6.45
N VAL A 257 -29.24 8.00 -5.99
CA VAL A 257 -30.58 7.75 -6.51
C VAL A 257 -31.04 8.98 -7.29
N ILE A 258 -31.11 8.85 -8.61
CA ILE A 258 -31.84 9.77 -9.47
C ILE A 258 -33.34 9.52 -9.22
N VAL A 259 -33.90 10.11 -8.16
CA VAL A 259 -35.35 10.11 -7.93
C VAL A 259 -35.92 11.40 -8.51
N GLY A 260 -36.86 11.26 -9.45
CA GLY A 260 -37.56 12.34 -10.13
C GLY A 260 -38.51 13.19 -9.26
N ARG A 261 -38.17 13.47 -8.00
CA ARG A 261 -38.91 14.38 -7.12
C ARG A 261 -38.21 15.74 -7.08
N SER A 262 -38.94 16.81 -7.35
CA SER A 262 -38.36 18.16 -7.43
C SER A 262 -37.93 18.68 -6.05
N LEU A 263 -36.85 19.49 -6.01
CA LEU A 263 -36.44 20.27 -4.82
C LEU A 263 -37.63 21.05 -4.24
N ASP A 264 -38.49 21.58 -5.11
CA ASP A 264 -39.70 22.33 -4.73
C ASP A 264 -40.63 21.50 -3.83
N MET A 265 -40.78 20.21 -4.08
CA MET A 265 -41.60 19.34 -3.23
C MET A 265 -41.03 19.26 -1.80
N PHE A 266 -39.71 19.14 -1.64
CA PHE A 266 -39.07 19.10 -0.33
C PHE A 266 -39.13 20.46 0.38
N ILE A 267 -38.95 21.56 -0.36
CA ILE A 267 -39.15 22.91 0.16
C ILE A 267 -40.59 23.10 0.65
N SER A 268 -41.59 22.64 -0.11
CA SER A 268 -43.01 22.72 0.30
C SER A 268 -43.32 21.88 1.54
N LYS A 269 -42.72 20.68 1.67
CA LYS A 269 -42.89 19.87 2.89
C LYS A 269 -42.23 20.53 4.10
N LEU A 270 -41.03 21.10 3.92
CA LEU A 270 -40.31 21.76 4.99
C LEU A 270 -41.04 23.03 5.45
N ARG A 271 -41.61 23.81 4.52
CA ARG A 271 -42.49 24.95 4.84
C ARG A 271 -43.66 24.54 5.72
N LYS A 272 -44.41 23.49 5.35
CA LYS A 272 -45.52 22.98 6.18
C LYS A 272 -45.12 22.58 7.59
N LYS A 273 -43.88 22.12 7.78
CA LYS A 273 -43.35 21.74 9.10
C LYS A 273 -42.83 22.95 9.89
N LEU A 274 -42.44 24.03 9.21
CA LEU A 274 -42.00 25.29 9.83
C LEU A 274 -43.14 26.29 10.04
N GLU A 275 -44.29 26.12 9.39
CA GLU A 275 -45.49 26.96 9.52
C GLU A 275 -45.98 27.13 10.97
N PHE A 276 -45.58 26.25 11.88
CA PHE A 276 -45.90 26.35 13.31
C PHE A 276 -45.17 27.48 14.04
N ASP A 277 -44.12 28.07 13.44
CA ASP A 277 -43.45 29.27 13.93
C ASP A 277 -43.61 30.41 12.90
N PRO A 278 -44.37 31.49 13.21
CA PRO A 278 -44.58 32.60 12.28
C PRO A 278 -43.29 33.38 11.96
N ASN A 279 -42.24 33.23 12.77
CA ASN A 279 -40.96 33.93 12.64
C ASN A 279 -39.98 33.22 11.71
N ILE A 280 -40.28 32.00 11.26
CA ILE A 280 -39.41 31.20 10.39
C ILE A 280 -40.10 30.97 9.05
N LYS A 281 -39.52 31.48 7.97
CA LYS A 281 -40.09 31.30 6.62
C LYS A 281 -39.01 31.00 5.61
N ILE A 282 -39.24 29.99 4.76
CA ILE A 282 -38.41 29.77 3.58
C ILE A 282 -39.00 30.58 2.43
N VAL A 283 -38.30 31.62 1.97
CA VAL A 283 -38.74 32.49 0.86
C VAL A 283 -38.03 32.14 -0.43
N VAL A 284 -38.69 32.38 -1.57
CA VAL A 284 -38.09 32.20 -2.90
C VAL A 284 -37.48 33.51 -3.37
N ILE A 285 -36.21 33.50 -3.72
CA ILE A 285 -35.52 34.62 -4.36
C ILE A 285 -35.48 34.36 -5.86
N ARG A 286 -36.31 35.08 -6.62
CA ARG A 286 -36.49 34.88 -8.07
C ARG A 286 -35.15 34.92 -8.80
N GLY A 287 -34.90 33.90 -9.63
CA GLY A 287 -33.67 33.77 -10.42
C GLY A 287 -32.40 33.36 -9.65
N LYS A 288 -32.47 33.18 -8.33
CA LYS A 288 -31.30 32.79 -7.50
C LYS A 288 -31.51 31.50 -6.73
N GLY A 289 -32.58 31.40 -5.93
CA GLY A 289 -32.81 30.21 -5.10
C GLY A 289 -33.74 30.47 -3.91
N TYR A 290 -33.34 30.00 -2.74
CA TYR A 290 -34.16 30.07 -1.52
C TYR A 290 -33.38 30.69 -0.36
N LYS A 291 -34.10 31.26 0.58
CA LYS A 291 -33.55 31.85 1.80
C LYS A 291 -34.41 31.43 2.98
N LEU A 292 -33.80 30.99 4.08
CA LEU A 292 -34.49 30.84 5.35
C LEU A 292 -34.44 32.18 6.07
N GLU A 293 -35.58 32.83 6.20
CA GLU A 293 -35.72 34.06 6.98
C GLU A 293 -36.12 33.71 8.40
N ILE A 294 -35.36 34.24 9.35
CA ILE A 294 -35.62 34.14 10.77
C ILE A 294 -35.74 35.57 11.29
N SER A 295 -36.96 35.96 11.65
CA SER A 295 -37.22 37.22 12.35
C SER A 295 -36.99 37.02 13.85
N ALA A 296 -36.21 37.91 14.46
CA ALA A 296 -35.98 37.92 15.92
C ALA A 296 -37.18 38.56 16.64
#